data_AF-A0AAE3SC34-F1
#
_entry.id   AF-A0AAE3SC34-F1
#
_cell.length_a   1.000
_cell.length_b   1.000
_cell.length_c   1.000
_cell.angle_alpha   90.00
_cell.angle_beta   90.00
_cell.angle_gamma   90.00
#
_symmetry.space_group_name_H-M   'P 1'
#
loop_
_entity.id
_entity.type
_entity.pdbx_description
1 polymer ?
#
loop_
_entity_poly.entity_id
_entity_poly.type
_entity_poly.pdbx_seq_one_letter_code
_entity_poly.pdbx_strand_id
1 'polypeptide(L)'
;VPMPDLACWPYLLGSLVLHFGYQVFLLNSYRIGDLTQVYPVARGIAPLIVAMVSVSFLNVILGWQEVMAIVLIGTGLLSLGLVRGHGGARNPKAAMLAAMTGCFIAGYSLVDGLGARVAGTGVGFYGGSAICNAVIFAAFMRVTKPGTLSRLWTEGRFVLIVGGCASYCAYALVVWGFMQAPIALVTALRETSIIFALFIGVFFMGERLDLLKVGSTFLTLIGAILLRFAR
;
A
#
# COMPACT_ATOMS: atom_id res chain seq x y z
N VAL A 1 -9.37 -15.87 20.88
CA VAL A 1 -10.00 -15.15 19.74
C VAL A 1 -10.94 -16.12 19.06
N PRO A 2 -12.25 -15.84 18.94
CA PRO A 2 -13.19 -16.75 18.29
C PRO A 2 -12.79 -16.94 16.82
N MET A 3 -12.96 -18.15 16.28
CA MET A 3 -12.71 -18.41 14.86
C MET A 3 -13.62 -17.52 14.01
N PRO A 4 -13.12 -16.92 12.91
CA PRO A 4 -13.93 -16.08 12.06
C PRO A 4 -15.09 -16.90 11.45
N ASP A 5 -16.27 -16.30 11.45
CA ASP A 5 -17.50 -16.88 10.93
C ASP A 5 -17.34 -17.30 9.45
N LEU A 6 -18.08 -18.32 9.00
CA LEU A 6 -17.97 -18.88 7.63
C LEU A 6 -18.18 -17.81 6.55
N ALA A 7 -18.97 -16.78 6.84
CA ALA A 7 -19.19 -15.62 5.97
C ALA A 7 -17.92 -14.80 5.65
N CYS A 8 -16.85 -14.93 6.45
CA CYS A 8 -15.60 -14.19 6.30
C CYS A 8 -14.62 -14.84 5.32
N TRP A 9 -14.83 -16.11 4.97
CA TRP A 9 -13.91 -16.89 4.15
C TRP A 9 -13.64 -16.31 2.75
N PRO A 10 -14.66 -15.81 2.00
CA PRO A 10 -14.42 -15.16 0.71
C PRO A 10 -13.52 -13.91 0.85
N TYR A 11 -13.71 -13.13 1.91
CA TYR A 11 -12.90 -11.94 2.19
C TYR A 11 -11.48 -12.32 2.63
N LEU A 12 -11.32 -13.39 3.41
CA LEU A 12 -10.00 -13.92 3.78
C LEU A 12 -9.22 -14.40 2.55
N LEU A 13 -9.85 -15.18 1.67
CA LEU A 13 -9.22 -15.66 0.44
C LEU A 13 -8.87 -14.50 -0.51
N GLY A 14 -9.80 -13.55 -0.69
CA GLY A 14 -9.54 -12.34 -1.47
C GLY A 14 -8.38 -11.52 -0.91
N SER A 15 -8.36 -11.30 0.41
CA SER A 15 -7.29 -10.62 1.13
C SER A 15 -5.94 -11.30 0.91
N LEU A 16 -5.89 -12.63 1.00
CA LEU A 16 -4.66 -13.41 0.80
C LEU A 16 -4.09 -13.24 -0.60
N VAL A 17 -4.93 -13.37 -1.63
CA VAL A 17 -4.49 -13.20 -3.02
C VAL A 17 -4.00 -11.78 -3.27
N LEU A 18 -4.71 -10.78 -2.72
CA LEU A 18 -4.36 -9.38 -2.93
C LEU A 18 -3.09 -8.97 -2.18
N HIS A 19 -2.90 -9.43 -0.94
CA HIS A 19 -1.65 -9.20 -0.18
C HIS A 19 -0.47 -9.88 -0.83
N PHE A 20 -0.64 -11.12 -1.30
CA PHE A 20 0.42 -11.83 -2.01
C PHE A 20 0.83 -11.09 -3.29
N GLY A 21 -0.15 -10.68 -4.10
CA GLY A 21 0.09 -9.86 -5.29
C GLY A 21 0.81 -8.55 -4.94
N TYR A 22 0.30 -7.80 -3.96
CA TYR A 22 0.94 -6.60 -3.44
C TYR A 22 2.42 -6.81 -3.10
N GLN A 23 2.75 -7.84 -2.31
CA GLN A 23 4.12 -8.11 -1.89
C GLN A 23 5.04 -8.44 -3.07
N VAL A 24 4.59 -9.27 -4.01
CA VAL A 24 5.37 -9.63 -5.19
C VAL A 24 5.62 -8.42 -6.08
N PHE A 25 4.59 -7.64 -6.41
CA PHE A 25 4.73 -6.47 -7.27
C PHE A 25 5.56 -5.37 -6.61
N LEU A 26 5.37 -5.13 -5.31
CA LEU A 26 6.14 -4.13 -4.57
C LEU A 26 7.63 -4.47 -4.54
N LEU A 27 7.97 -5.74 -4.23
CA LEU A 27 9.37 -6.18 -4.21
C LEU A 27 10.02 -6.07 -5.59
N ASN A 28 9.30 -6.40 -6.66
CA ASN A 28 9.83 -6.24 -8.02
C ASN A 28 9.98 -4.76 -8.39
N SER A 29 9.07 -3.89 -7.93
CA SER A 29 9.17 -2.45 -8.14
C SER A 29 10.41 -1.86 -7.47
N TYR A 30 10.67 -2.21 -6.21
CA TYR A 30 11.89 -1.77 -5.49
C TYR A 30 13.20 -2.33 -6.03
N ARG A 31 13.18 -3.44 -6.79
CA ARG A 31 14.40 -3.94 -7.44
C ARG A 31 14.87 -3.03 -8.57
N ILE A 32 13.96 -2.29 -9.18
CA ILE A 32 14.24 -1.49 -10.38
C ILE A 32 13.96 0.00 -10.20
N GLY A 33 13.30 0.41 -9.11
CA GLY A 33 12.92 1.79 -8.84
C GLY A 33 13.35 2.25 -7.44
N ASP A 34 13.56 3.56 -7.34
CA ASP A 34 13.88 4.26 -6.10
C ASP A 34 12.68 4.25 -5.13
N LEU A 35 12.93 4.18 -3.82
CA LEU A 35 11.90 4.25 -2.78
C LEU A 35 11.08 5.55 -2.91
N THR A 36 11.78 6.67 -3.16
CA THR A 36 11.18 8.01 -3.36
C THR A 36 10.26 8.10 -4.57
N GLN A 37 10.33 7.16 -5.51
CA GLN A 37 9.45 7.11 -6.69
C GLN A 37 8.36 6.04 -6.53
N VAL A 38 8.76 4.83 -6.15
CA VAL A 38 7.86 3.68 -6.09
C VAL A 38 6.80 3.86 -5.00
N TYR A 39 7.21 4.38 -3.83
CA TYR A 39 6.31 4.45 -2.69
C TYR A 39 5.17 5.45 -2.86
N PRO A 40 5.40 6.72 -3.27
CA PRO A 40 4.30 7.64 -3.52
C PRO A 40 3.39 7.16 -4.66
N VAL A 41 3.94 6.51 -5.70
CA VAL A 41 3.13 5.97 -6.80
C VAL A 41 2.21 4.85 -6.33
N ALA A 42 2.76 3.87 -5.61
CA ALA A 42 1.98 2.75 -5.08
C ALA A 42 0.90 3.21 -4.10
N ARG A 43 1.12 4.31 -3.37
CA ARG A 43 0.18 4.81 -2.37
C ARG A 43 -0.86 5.74 -2.96
N GLY A 44 -0.46 6.72 -3.76
CA GLY A 44 -1.36 7.71 -4.37
C GLY A 44 -2.39 7.13 -5.35
N ILE A 45 -2.13 5.96 -5.93
CA ILE A 45 -3.11 5.29 -6.81
C ILE A 45 -4.28 4.70 -6.02
N ALA A 46 -4.07 4.31 -4.76
CA ALA A 46 -5.12 3.64 -4.00
C ALA A 46 -6.35 4.54 -3.73
N PRO A 47 -6.20 5.81 -3.27
CA PRO A 47 -7.33 6.73 -3.12
C PRO A 47 -8.07 7.00 -4.45
N LEU A 48 -7.35 7.12 -5.57
CA LEU A 48 -7.95 7.33 -6.89
C LEU A 48 -8.86 6.18 -7.29
N ILE A 49 -8.41 4.94 -7.08
CA ILE A 49 -9.21 3.75 -7.38
C ILE A 49 -10.43 3.70 -6.47
N VAL A 50 -10.26 3.97 -5.17
CA VAL A 50 -11.40 3.99 -4.22
C VAL A 50 -12.43 5.06 -4.61
N ALA A 51 -12.00 6.25 -5.02
CA ALA A 51 -12.88 7.30 -5.53
C ALA A 51 -13.62 6.85 -6.80
N MET A 52 -12.90 6.29 -7.78
CA MET A 52 -13.48 5.82 -9.04
C MET A 52 -14.53 4.70 -8.83
N VAL A 53 -14.24 3.76 -7.93
CA VAL A 53 -15.19 2.70 -7.54
C VAL A 53 -16.41 3.29 -6.87
N SER A 54 -16.24 4.31 -6.00
CA SER A 54 -17.35 4.97 -5.31
C SER A 54 -18.29 5.68 -6.30
N VAL A 55 -17.74 6.36 -7.31
CA VAL A 55 -18.57 6.98 -8.35
C VAL A 55 -19.31 5.94 -9.18
N SER A 56 -18.60 4.90 -9.62
CA SER A 56 -19.14 3.95 -10.60
C SER A 56 -20.16 2.98 -10.00
N PHE A 57 -19.93 2.51 -8.76
CA PHE A 57 -20.77 1.50 -8.12
C PHE A 57 -21.72 2.07 -7.07
N LEU A 58 -21.38 3.18 -6.41
CA LEU A 58 -22.21 3.78 -5.36
C LEU A 58 -23.00 5.00 -5.83
N ASN A 59 -22.89 5.39 -7.13
CA ASN A 59 -23.53 6.57 -7.72
C ASN A 59 -23.32 7.85 -6.88
N VAL A 60 -22.14 7.98 -6.27
CA VAL A 60 -21.78 9.18 -5.51
C VAL A 60 -21.45 10.31 -6.48
N ILE A 61 -22.16 11.43 -6.35
CA ILE A 61 -21.87 12.64 -7.13
C ILE A 61 -20.64 13.30 -6.54
N LEU A 62 -19.57 13.39 -7.34
CA LEU A 62 -18.37 14.07 -6.89
C LEU A 62 -18.56 15.58 -6.86
N GLY A 63 -18.23 16.20 -5.74
CA GLY A 63 -18.09 17.65 -5.63
C GLY A 63 -16.87 18.15 -6.41
N TRP A 64 -16.87 19.45 -6.72
CA TRP A 64 -15.74 20.11 -7.42
C TRP A 64 -14.40 19.90 -6.70
N GLN A 65 -14.39 19.90 -5.37
CA GLN A 65 -13.20 19.66 -4.56
C GLN A 65 -12.64 18.25 -4.74
N GLU A 66 -13.49 17.22 -4.85
CA GLU A 66 -13.05 15.84 -5.05
C GLU A 66 -12.46 15.64 -6.45
N VAL A 67 -13.04 16.29 -7.47
CA VAL A 67 -12.49 16.30 -8.83
C VAL A 67 -11.12 16.99 -8.87
N MET A 68 -10.97 18.16 -8.22
CA MET A 68 -9.67 18.83 -8.10
C MET A 68 -8.63 17.95 -7.41
N ALA A 69 -9.01 17.26 -6.34
CA ALA A 69 -8.13 16.34 -5.63
C ALA A 69 -7.66 15.19 -6.54
N ILE A 70 -8.58 14.57 -7.29
CA ILE A 70 -8.26 13.51 -8.25
C ILE A 70 -7.27 13.99 -9.32
N VAL A 71 -7.47 15.19 -9.87
CA VAL A 71 -6.56 15.78 -10.86
C VAL A 71 -5.18 16.06 -10.26
N LEU A 72 -5.10 16.58 -9.03
CA LEU A 72 -3.84 16.83 -8.34
C LEU A 72 -3.06 15.53 -8.07
N ILE A 73 -3.73 14.49 -7.58
CA ILE A 73 -3.09 13.18 -7.38
C ILE A 73 -2.63 12.61 -8.73
N GLY A 74 -3.50 12.63 -9.75
CA GLY A 74 -3.17 12.11 -11.08
C GLY A 74 -1.99 12.82 -11.73
N THR A 75 -1.94 14.15 -11.66
CA THR A 75 -0.81 14.93 -12.19
C THR A 75 0.49 14.69 -11.42
N GLY A 76 0.43 14.59 -10.09
CA GLY A 76 1.58 14.24 -9.27
C GLY A 76 2.14 12.85 -9.60
N LEU A 77 1.26 11.86 -9.77
CA LEU A 77 1.65 10.49 -10.15
C LEU A 77 2.25 10.41 -11.56
N LEU A 78 1.64 11.08 -12.53
CA LEU A 78 2.18 11.16 -13.89
C LEU A 78 3.56 11.81 -13.91
N SER A 79 3.71 12.89 -13.14
CA SER A 79 4.99 13.58 -12.98
C SER A 79 6.05 12.68 -12.36
N LEU A 80 5.70 11.88 -11.33
CA LEU A 80 6.60 10.85 -10.76
C LEU A 80 7.03 9.77 -11.77
N GLY A 81 6.15 9.39 -12.69
CA GLY A 81 6.48 8.48 -13.80
C GLY A 81 7.48 9.07 -14.81
N LEU A 82 7.56 10.41 -14.89
CA LEU A 82 8.47 11.12 -15.78
C LEU A 82 9.84 11.40 -15.15
N VAL A 83 9.98 11.26 -13.82
CA VAL A 83 11.23 11.51 -13.11
C VAL A 83 12.26 10.43 -13.40
N ARG A 84 13.52 10.86 -13.53
CA ARG A 84 14.67 9.99 -13.71
C ARG A 84 15.01 9.31 -12.37
N GLY A 85 15.25 8.00 -12.43
CA GLY A 85 15.73 7.25 -11.27
C GLY A 85 17.20 7.55 -10.98
N HIS A 86 17.75 6.92 -9.94
CA HIS A 86 19.15 7.04 -9.51
C HIS A 86 20.22 6.95 -10.61
N GLY A 87 19.95 6.19 -11.68
CA GLY A 87 20.84 6.03 -12.84
C GLY A 87 20.65 7.06 -13.97
N GLY A 88 19.82 8.08 -13.79
CA GLY A 88 19.54 9.10 -14.81
C GLY A 88 18.61 8.66 -15.94
N ALA A 89 18.27 7.37 -16.04
CA ALA A 89 17.29 6.85 -16.98
C ALA A 89 15.86 6.92 -16.42
N ARG A 90 14.88 7.19 -17.29
CA ARG A 90 13.46 7.00 -16.98
C ARG A 90 13.20 5.51 -16.81
N ASN A 91 12.51 5.12 -15.73
CA ASN A 91 12.12 3.73 -15.53
C ASN A 91 10.59 3.57 -15.52
N PRO A 92 9.93 3.62 -16.70
CA PRO A 92 8.48 3.48 -16.79
C PRO A 92 8.00 2.12 -16.29
N LYS A 93 8.86 1.08 -16.33
CA LYS A 93 8.54 -0.23 -15.78
C LYS A 93 8.40 -0.20 -14.26
N ALA A 94 9.26 0.55 -13.56
CA ALA A 94 9.14 0.74 -12.10
C ALA A 94 7.83 1.45 -11.74
N ALA A 95 7.49 2.52 -12.46
CA ALA A 95 6.23 3.24 -12.28
C ALA A 95 5.01 2.34 -12.55
N MET A 96 5.05 1.52 -13.60
CA MET A 96 3.98 0.57 -13.91
C MET A 96 3.81 -0.50 -12.82
N LEU A 97 4.91 -1.08 -12.33
CA LEU A 97 4.86 -2.04 -11.23
C LEU A 97 4.35 -1.40 -9.95
N ALA A 98 4.80 -0.18 -9.62
CA ALA A 98 4.27 0.59 -8.49
C ALA A 98 2.77 0.87 -8.65
N ALA A 99 2.31 1.15 -9.86
CA ALA A 99 0.89 1.34 -10.14
C ALA A 99 0.06 0.08 -9.93
N MET A 100 0.55 -1.07 -10.42
CA MET A 100 -0.07 -2.37 -10.13
C MET A 100 -0.09 -2.65 -8.62
N THR A 101 0.99 -2.33 -7.90
CA THR A 101 1.01 -2.41 -6.44
C THR A 101 -0.09 -1.55 -5.81
N GLY A 102 -0.32 -0.33 -6.31
CA GLY A 102 -1.41 0.52 -5.85
C GLY A 102 -2.80 -0.06 -6.07
N CYS A 103 -3.02 -0.77 -7.18
CA CYS A 103 -4.27 -1.50 -7.42
C CYS A 103 -4.49 -2.61 -6.37
N PHE A 104 -3.45 -3.39 -6.05
CA PHE A 104 -3.53 -4.38 -4.97
C PHE A 104 -3.76 -3.71 -3.61
N ILE A 105 -3.15 -2.55 -3.34
CA ILE A 105 -3.36 -1.77 -2.11
C ILE A 105 -4.80 -1.32 -1.95
N ALA A 106 -5.40 -0.78 -3.02
CA ALA A 106 -6.81 -0.41 -3.02
C ALA A 106 -7.69 -1.64 -2.76
N GLY A 107 -7.44 -2.73 -3.51
CA GLY A 107 -8.18 -3.97 -3.42
C GLY A 107 -8.16 -4.55 -2.01
N TYR A 108 -6.97 -4.80 -1.44
CA TYR A 108 -6.91 -5.41 -0.12
C TYR A 108 -7.47 -4.47 0.94
N SER A 109 -7.34 -3.14 0.80
CA SER A 109 -7.86 -2.21 1.81
C SER A 109 -9.39 -2.23 1.86
N LEU A 110 -10.05 -2.37 0.70
CA LEU A 110 -11.50 -2.54 0.61
C LEU A 110 -11.93 -3.91 1.14
N VAL A 111 -11.28 -4.99 0.70
CA VAL A 111 -11.60 -6.36 1.11
C VAL A 111 -11.37 -6.57 2.61
N ASP A 112 -10.26 -6.08 3.15
CA ASP A 112 -9.93 -6.17 4.58
C ASP A 112 -10.86 -5.29 5.42
N GLY A 113 -11.18 -4.08 4.94
CA GLY A 113 -12.08 -3.19 5.64
C GLY A 113 -13.51 -3.73 5.72
N LEU A 114 -14.01 -4.33 4.65
CA LEU A 114 -15.32 -5.00 4.63
C LEU A 114 -15.28 -6.32 5.43
N GLY A 115 -14.26 -7.14 5.23
CA GLY A 115 -14.09 -8.42 5.91
C GLY A 115 -13.95 -8.27 7.42
N ALA A 116 -13.21 -7.27 7.89
CA ALA A 116 -13.08 -6.98 9.33
C ALA A 116 -14.38 -6.52 9.98
N ARG A 117 -15.24 -5.80 9.24
CA ARG A 117 -16.57 -5.40 9.71
C ARG A 117 -17.52 -6.59 9.80
N VAL A 118 -17.48 -7.49 8.82
CA VAL A 118 -18.27 -8.73 8.81
C VAL A 118 -17.81 -9.70 9.91
N ALA A 119 -16.50 -9.81 10.14
CA ALA A 119 -15.93 -10.72 11.13
C ALA A 119 -16.14 -10.28 12.59
N GLY A 120 -16.61 -9.04 12.82
CA GLY A 120 -16.81 -8.47 14.16
C GLY A 120 -15.54 -8.29 14.99
N THR A 121 -14.38 -8.79 14.53
CA THR A 121 -13.09 -8.71 15.22
C THR A 121 -11.94 -8.42 14.23
N GLY A 122 -11.43 -7.18 14.22
CA GLY A 122 -10.37 -6.78 13.29
C GLY A 122 -9.04 -7.52 13.52
N VAL A 123 -8.67 -7.75 14.79
CA VAL A 123 -7.44 -8.47 15.15
C VAL A 123 -7.56 -9.96 14.84
N GLY A 124 -8.75 -10.56 14.99
CA GLY A 124 -8.97 -11.96 14.66
C GLY A 124 -8.93 -12.22 13.15
N PHE A 125 -9.59 -11.35 12.38
CA PHE A 125 -9.56 -11.41 10.93
C PHE A 125 -8.13 -11.26 10.38
N TYR A 126 -7.41 -10.21 10.79
CA TYR A 126 -6.06 -9.98 10.30
C TYR A 126 -5.04 -10.98 10.85
N GLY A 127 -5.21 -11.47 12.08
CA GLY A 127 -4.36 -12.53 12.63
C GLY A 127 -4.38 -13.79 11.77
N GLY A 128 -5.57 -14.26 11.40
CA GLY A 128 -5.74 -15.40 10.50
C GLY A 128 -5.16 -15.16 9.12
N SER A 129 -5.47 -14.01 8.50
CA SER A 129 -4.96 -13.69 7.16
C SER A 129 -3.45 -13.49 7.15
N ALA A 130 -2.86 -12.88 8.19
CA ALA A 130 -1.42 -12.68 8.31
C ALA A 130 -0.66 -14.01 8.41
N ILE A 131 -1.17 -14.97 9.18
CA ILE A 131 -0.56 -16.31 9.29
C ILE A 131 -0.62 -17.03 7.94
N CYS A 132 -1.80 -17.08 7.31
CA CYS A 132 -1.95 -17.69 6.00
C CYS A 132 -1.06 -17.02 4.94
N ASN A 133 -0.99 -15.68 4.94
CA ASN A 133 -0.14 -14.93 4.03
C ASN A 133 1.36 -15.21 4.28
N ALA A 134 1.78 -15.30 5.55
CA ALA A 134 3.16 -15.65 5.90
C ALA A 134 3.53 -17.04 5.39
N VAL A 135 2.64 -18.03 5.49
CA VAL A 135 2.86 -19.39 4.97
C VAL A 135 2.97 -19.38 3.45
N ILE A 136 2.03 -18.74 2.74
CA ILE A 136 2.04 -18.65 1.27
C ILE A 136 3.32 -17.95 0.79
N PHE A 137 3.67 -16.83 1.42
CA PHE A 137 4.85 -16.06 1.05
C PHE A 137 6.15 -16.82 1.36
N ALA A 138 6.22 -17.55 2.48
CA ALA A 138 7.35 -18.42 2.80
C ALA A 138 7.50 -19.56 1.78
N ALA A 139 6.40 -20.18 1.36
CA ALA A 139 6.41 -21.22 0.32
C ALA A 139 6.89 -20.65 -1.02
N PHE A 140 6.39 -19.47 -1.42
CA PHE A 140 6.85 -18.77 -2.60
C PHE A 140 8.35 -18.47 -2.54
N MET A 141 8.84 -17.89 -1.44
CA MET A 141 10.27 -17.61 -1.25
C MET A 141 11.14 -18.86 -1.33
N ARG A 142 10.67 -20.01 -0.82
CA ARG A 142 11.38 -21.28 -0.90
C ARG A 142 11.59 -21.74 -2.34
N VAL A 143 10.61 -21.50 -3.23
CA VAL A 143 10.68 -21.86 -4.65
C VAL A 143 11.49 -20.84 -5.45
N THR A 144 11.26 -19.54 -5.25
CA THR A 144 11.87 -18.50 -6.10
C THR A 144 13.33 -18.19 -5.72
N LYS A 145 13.67 -18.26 -4.43
CA LYS A 145 15.04 -17.99 -3.94
C LYS A 145 15.42 -18.97 -2.81
N PRO A 146 15.74 -20.22 -3.15
CA PRO A 146 16.17 -21.23 -2.17
C PRO A 146 17.36 -20.70 -1.35
N GLY A 147 17.28 -20.85 -0.02
CA GLY A 147 18.29 -20.37 0.93
C GLY A 147 17.97 -19.05 1.64
N THR A 148 17.06 -18.23 1.12
CA THR A 148 16.70 -16.94 1.76
C THR A 148 16.08 -17.14 3.14
N LEU A 149 15.20 -18.15 3.31
CA LEU A 149 14.59 -18.47 4.61
C LEU A 149 15.63 -18.87 5.66
N SER A 150 16.65 -19.65 5.25
CA SER A 150 17.71 -20.09 6.16
C SER A 150 18.56 -18.90 6.60
N ARG A 151 18.92 -18.00 5.67
CA ARG A 151 19.64 -16.75 5.99
C ARG A 151 18.83 -15.80 6.86
N LEU A 152 17.51 -15.76 6.69
CA LEU A 152 16.64 -14.95 7.54
C LEU A 152 16.69 -15.42 8.99
N TRP A 153 16.87 -16.72 9.23
CA TRP A 153 16.96 -17.30 10.56
C TRP A 153 18.34 -17.09 11.20
N THR A 154 19.41 -17.10 10.41
CA THR A 154 20.79 -16.97 10.92
C THR A 154 21.24 -15.51 11.04
N GLU A 155 21.04 -14.70 10.00
CA GLU A 155 21.55 -13.32 9.91
C GLU A 155 20.43 -12.30 10.12
N GLY A 156 19.21 -12.62 9.68
CA GLY A 156 18.07 -11.70 9.65
C GLY A 156 17.15 -11.76 10.87
N ARG A 157 17.51 -12.49 11.93
CA ARG A 157 16.58 -12.82 13.04
C ARG A 157 16.00 -11.58 13.73
N PHE A 158 16.80 -10.53 13.89
CA PHE A 158 16.35 -9.26 14.45
C PHE A 158 15.30 -8.60 13.55
N VAL A 159 15.55 -8.53 12.24
CA VAL A 159 14.62 -7.97 11.25
C VAL A 159 13.34 -8.80 11.17
N LEU A 160 13.44 -10.12 11.23
CA LEU A 160 12.29 -11.03 11.23
C LEU A 160 11.38 -10.81 12.44
N ILE A 161 11.96 -10.80 13.65
CA ILE A 161 11.18 -10.68 14.90
C ILE A 161 10.66 -9.25 15.04
N VAL A 162 11.55 -8.26 15.04
CA VAL A 162 11.16 -6.87 15.29
C VAL A 162 10.36 -6.31 14.14
N GLY A 163 10.83 -6.50 12.90
CA GLY A 163 10.12 -6.02 11.70
C GLY A 163 8.80 -6.75 11.48
N GLY A 164 8.75 -8.07 11.70
CA GLY A 164 7.53 -8.86 11.60
C GLY A 164 6.48 -8.44 12.64
N CYS A 165 6.86 -8.35 13.91
CA CYS A 165 5.98 -7.89 14.98
C CYS A 165 5.52 -6.45 14.76
N ALA A 166 6.43 -5.54 14.40
CA ALA A 166 6.08 -4.14 14.12
C ALA A 166 5.12 -4.02 12.93
N SER A 167 5.36 -4.75 11.84
CA SER A 167 4.48 -4.76 10.66
C SER A 167 3.11 -5.34 10.99
N TYR A 168 3.06 -6.42 11.78
CA TYR A 168 1.80 -7.00 12.22
C TYR A 168 0.99 -6.01 13.07
N CYS A 169 1.62 -5.43 14.11
CA CYS A 169 0.96 -4.45 14.97
C CYS A 169 0.49 -3.22 14.19
N ALA A 170 1.33 -2.68 13.30
CA ALA A 170 0.99 -1.52 12.49
C ALA A 170 -0.25 -1.76 11.62
N TYR A 171 -0.32 -2.92 10.95
CA TYR A 171 -1.46 -3.21 10.09
C TYR A 171 -2.70 -3.68 10.87
N ALA A 172 -2.53 -4.38 12.00
CA ALA A 172 -3.63 -4.70 12.90
C ALA A 172 -4.36 -3.44 13.39
N LEU A 173 -3.60 -2.37 13.71
CA LEU A 173 -4.16 -1.06 14.04
C LEU A 173 -4.93 -0.42 12.87
N VAL A 174 -4.46 -0.61 11.63
CA VAL A 174 -5.16 -0.13 10.43
C VAL A 174 -6.50 -0.85 10.25
N VAL A 175 -6.50 -2.18 10.37
CA VAL A 175 -7.72 -2.99 10.26
C VAL A 175 -8.72 -2.64 11.36
N TRP A 176 -8.22 -2.44 12.59
CA TRP A 176 -9.04 -1.91 13.68
C TRP A 176 -9.62 -0.53 13.35
N GLY A 177 -8.82 0.36 12.76
CA GLY A 177 -9.28 1.67 12.28
C GLY A 177 -10.41 1.58 11.25
N PHE A 178 -10.36 0.60 10.33
CA PHE A 178 -11.42 0.38 9.34
C PHE A 178 -12.77 -0.01 9.95
N MET A 179 -12.78 -0.57 11.17
CA MET A 179 -14.02 -0.86 11.90
C MET A 179 -14.63 0.42 12.49
N GLN A 180 -13.81 1.36 12.93
CA GLN A 180 -14.24 2.56 13.65
C GLN A 180 -14.57 3.74 12.71
N ALA A 181 -13.90 3.83 11.57
CA ALA A 181 -14.00 4.95 10.65
C ALA A 181 -14.20 4.49 9.20
N PRO A 182 -14.68 5.37 8.30
CA PRO A 182 -14.75 5.06 6.87
C PRO A 182 -13.38 4.63 6.33
N ILE A 183 -13.36 3.56 5.53
CA ILE A 183 -12.13 2.98 4.97
C ILE A 183 -11.29 4.05 4.27
N ALA A 184 -11.94 4.90 3.47
CA ALA A 184 -11.32 6.02 2.76
C ALA A 184 -10.58 7.02 3.68
N LEU A 185 -11.08 7.25 4.90
CA LEU A 185 -10.45 8.18 5.85
C LEU A 185 -9.15 7.57 6.41
N VAL A 186 -9.21 6.29 6.78
CA VAL A 186 -8.05 5.57 7.33
C VAL A 186 -6.97 5.35 6.26
N THR A 187 -7.36 5.05 5.01
CA THR A 187 -6.42 4.98 3.88
C THR A 187 -5.81 6.34 3.56
N ALA A 188 -6.55 7.45 3.70
CA ALA A 188 -6.02 8.79 3.49
C ALA A 188 -4.99 9.19 4.58
N LEU A 189 -5.25 8.89 5.86
CA LEU A 189 -4.27 9.13 6.94
C LEU A 189 -2.95 8.41 6.67
N ARG A 190 -3.06 7.24 6.07
CA ARG A 190 -1.96 6.40 5.63
C ARG A 190 -1.10 7.09 4.56
N GLU A 191 -1.62 8.01 3.74
CA GLU A 191 -0.83 8.74 2.73
C GLU A 191 0.20 9.71 3.34
N THR A 192 0.07 10.08 4.62
CA THR A 192 1.11 10.84 5.33
C THR A 192 2.44 10.08 5.42
N SER A 193 2.41 8.75 5.33
CA SER A 193 3.62 7.91 5.33
C SER A 193 4.53 8.16 4.13
N ILE A 194 4.00 8.78 3.06
CA ILE A 194 4.77 9.17 1.88
C ILE A 194 5.89 10.14 2.25
N ILE A 195 5.63 11.09 3.15
CA ILE A 195 6.62 12.08 3.60
C ILE A 195 7.77 11.35 4.31
N PHE A 196 7.44 10.43 5.22
CA PHE A 196 8.46 9.66 5.94
C PHE A 196 9.27 8.76 5.00
N ALA A 197 8.62 8.13 4.00
CA ALA A 197 9.34 7.34 3.00
C ALA A 197 10.28 8.20 2.14
N LEU A 198 9.88 9.43 1.79
CA LEU A 198 10.74 10.40 1.12
C LEU A 198 11.97 10.72 1.97
N PHE A 199 11.79 11.02 3.26
CA PHE A 199 12.89 11.26 4.20
C PHE A 199 13.83 10.05 4.31
N ILE A 200 13.28 8.84 4.46
CA ILE A 200 14.08 7.61 4.55
C ILE A 200 14.86 7.37 3.25
N GLY A 201 14.23 7.53 2.08
CA GLY A 201 14.90 7.33 0.80
C GLY A 201 16.08 8.30 0.60
N VAL A 202 15.90 9.56 0.97
CA VAL A 202 16.95 10.58 0.79
C VAL A 202 18.08 10.41 1.81
N PHE A 203 17.74 10.38 3.11
CA PHE A 203 18.75 10.42 4.17
C PHE A 203 19.39 9.06 4.43
N PHE A 204 18.63 7.96 4.35
CA PHE A 204 19.10 6.63 4.71
C PHE A 204 19.53 5.81 3.50
N MET A 205 18.82 5.92 2.36
CA MET A 205 19.18 5.21 1.12
C MET A 205 20.07 6.05 0.19
N GLY A 206 20.33 7.32 0.50
CA GLY A 206 21.19 8.20 -0.29
C GLY A 206 20.57 8.60 -1.63
N GLU A 207 19.25 8.54 -1.77
CA GLU A 207 18.56 8.86 -3.02
C GLU A 207 18.69 10.32 -3.41
N ARG A 208 19.10 10.57 -4.66
CA ARG A 208 19.22 11.92 -5.20
C ARG A 208 17.85 12.61 -5.18
N LEU A 209 17.79 13.73 -4.45
CA LEU A 209 16.66 14.64 -4.44
C LEU A 209 16.61 15.39 -5.77
N ASP A 210 15.65 15.02 -6.60
CA ASP A 210 15.23 15.84 -7.74
C ASP A 210 14.10 16.77 -7.28
N LEU A 211 14.17 18.06 -7.63
CA LEU A 211 13.09 19.02 -7.37
C LEU A 211 11.77 18.54 -7.97
N LEU A 212 11.82 17.82 -9.09
CA LEU A 212 10.65 17.17 -9.68
C LEU A 212 10.09 16.05 -8.80
N LYS A 213 10.92 15.21 -8.16
CA LYS A 213 10.45 14.17 -7.22
C LYS A 213 9.74 14.80 -6.03
N VAL A 214 10.35 15.84 -5.46
CA VAL A 214 9.80 16.58 -4.31
C VAL A 214 8.47 17.21 -4.71
N GLY A 215 8.46 18.02 -5.76
CA GLY A 215 7.25 18.70 -6.23
C GLY A 215 6.11 17.73 -6.54
N SER A 216 6.41 16.62 -7.21
CA SER A 216 5.40 15.61 -7.55
C SER A 216 4.87 14.89 -6.30
N THR A 217 5.75 14.56 -5.35
CA THR A 217 5.36 13.94 -4.07
C THR A 217 4.47 14.89 -3.27
N PHE A 218 4.84 16.16 -3.16
CA PHE A 218 4.00 17.17 -2.50
C PHE A 218 2.68 17.38 -3.24
N LEU A 219 2.67 17.37 -4.57
CA LEU A 219 1.44 17.49 -5.35
C LEU A 219 0.49 16.32 -5.09
N THR A 220 1.00 15.08 -5.08
CA THR A 220 0.20 13.90 -4.71
C THR A 220 -0.33 13.99 -3.29
N LEU A 221 0.49 14.48 -2.34
CA LEU A 221 0.12 14.62 -0.95
C LEU A 221 -0.98 15.68 -0.77
N ILE A 222 -0.84 16.85 -1.40
CA ILE A 222 -1.83 17.92 -1.36
C ILE A 222 -3.14 17.42 -1.95
N GLY A 223 -3.10 16.72 -3.09
CA GLY A 223 -4.28 16.10 -3.68
C GLY A 223 -4.95 15.10 -2.73
N ALA A 224 -4.19 14.22 -2.07
CA ALA A 224 -4.73 13.26 -1.10
C ALA A 224 -5.33 13.94 0.14
N ILE A 225 -4.70 15.02 0.63
CA ILE A 225 -5.22 15.83 1.73
C ILE A 225 -6.51 16.55 1.31
N LEU A 226 -6.54 17.11 0.10
CA LEU A 226 -7.72 17.81 -0.41
C LEU A 226 -8.89 16.84 -0.60
N LEU A 227 -8.64 15.62 -1.07
CA LEU A 227 -9.65 14.56 -1.14
C LEU A 227 -10.25 14.23 0.24
N ARG A 228 -9.44 14.33 1.31
CA ARG A 228 -9.92 14.15 2.68
C ARG A 228 -10.83 15.29 3.13
N PHE A 229 -10.45 16.54 2.82
CA PHE A 229 -11.20 17.73 3.25
C PHE A 229 -12.42 18.02 2.37
N ALA A 230 -12.54 17.37 1.21
CA ALA A 230 -13.65 17.53 0.29
C ALA A 230 -14.97 16.87 0.76
N ARG A 231 -15.11 16.63 2.07
CA ARG A 231 -16.27 15.99 2.71
C ARG A 231 -17.06 16.97 3.56
#